data_AF-A0A524CTB5-F1
#
_entry.id   AF-A0A524CTB5-F1
#
_cell.length_a   1.000
_cell.length_b   1.000
_cell.length_c   1.000
_cell.angle_alpha   90.00
_cell.angle_beta   90.00
_cell.angle_gamma   90.00
#
_symmetry.space_group_name_H-M   'P 1'
#
loop_
_entity.id
_entity.type
_entity.pdbx_description
1 polymer ?
#
loop_
_entity_poly.entity_id
_entity_poly.type
_entity_poly.pdbx_seq_one_letter_code
_entity_poly.pdbx_strand_id
1 'polypeptide(L)'
;MIGCNDLMKEYVGAAHRLKPKQEALQEAIEVIYQNDWLRMVVATDPSLSDRLFLAVEICIPNVGTTNRTRRDDTSQTLSVLRGMIEHLEYLCRLSTAGFNLQIIREDCLWTATRFLPISPEVDDFRVLVPPECVLG
;
A
#
# COMPACT_ATOMS: atom_id res chain seq x y z
N MET A 1 -3.18 7.16 -12.46
CA MET A 1 -2.59 7.58 -11.18
C MET A 1 -3.73 7.94 -10.24
N ILE A 2 -3.71 7.44 -9.00
CA ILE A 2 -4.78 7.73 -8.04
C ILE A 2 -4.44 9.00 -7.26
N GLY A 3 -5.40 9.92 -7.11
CA GLY A 3 -5.23 11.11 -6.27
C GLY A 3 -5.46 10.80 -4.79
N CYS A 4 -4.94 11.67 -3.90
CA CYS A 4 -5.20 11.55 -2.46
C CYS A 4 -6.70 11.58 -2.11
N ASN A 5 -7.48 12.43 -2.80
CA ASN A 5 -8.93 12.51 -2.61
C ASN A 5 -9.65 11.23 -3.03
N ASP A 6 -9.18 10.57 -4.08
CA ASP A 6 -9.75 9.30 -4.57
C ASP A 6 -9.46 8.18 -3.58
N LEU A 7 -8.22 8.08 -3.07
CA LEU A 7 -7.86 7.13 -2.02
C LEU A 7 -8.67 7.34 -0.75
N MET A 8 -8.83 8.59 -0.32
CA MET A 8 -9.64 8.92 0.86
C MET A 8 -11.10 8.52 0.66
N LYS A 9 -11.65 8.75 -0.54
CA LYS A 9 -13.02 8.35 -0.87
C LYS A 9 -13.19 6.84 -0.82
N GLU A 10 -12.24 6.06 -1.35
CA GLU A 10 -12.28 4.60 -1.27
C GLU A 10 -12.17 4.11 0.17
N TYR A 11 -11.29 4.71 0.98
CA TYR A 11 -11.19 4.40 2.41
C TYR A 11 -12.49 4.68 3.17
N VAL A 12 -13.11 5.85 2.98
CA VAL A 12 -14.39 6.20 3.62
C VAL A 12 -15.51 5.27 3.15
N GLY A 13 -15.51 4.92 1.86
CA GLY A 13 -16.44 3.93 1.30
C GLY A 13 -16.27 2.56 1.97
N ALA A 14 -15.04 2.08 2.12
CA ALA A 14 -14.74 0.84 2.80
C ALA A 14 -15.13 0.91 4.29
N ALA A 15 -14.92 2.03 4.96
CA ALA A 15 -15.36 2.21 6.34
C ALA A 15 -16.88 2.08 6.51
N HIS A 16 -17.67 2.49 5.52
CA HIS A 16 -19.12 2.27 5.53
C HIS A 16 -19.50 0.82 5.22
N ARG A 17 -18.79 0.14 4.32
CA ARG A 17 -19.04 -1.26 3.95
C ARG A 17 -18.63 -2.24 5.04
N LEU A 18 -17.51 -1.95 5.70
CA LEU A 18 -16.92 -2.78 6.74
C LEU A 18 -17.50 -2.51 8.13
N LYS A 19 -18.31 -1.44 8.32
CA LYS A 19 -19.00 -1.18 9.59
C LYS A 19 -19.60 -2.48 10.12
N PRO A 20 -19.31 -2.87 11.37
CA PRO A 20 -19.80 -4.13 11.90
C PRO A 20 -21.32 -4.11 11.83
N LYS A 21 -21.88 -4.92 10.93
CA LYS A 21 -23.26 -5.39 11.08
C LYS A 21 -23.24 -6.11 12.43
N GLN A 22 -24.10 -5.73 13.36
CA GLN A 22 -24.13 -6.11 14.77
C GLN A 22 -24.04 -7.64 15.08
N GLU A 23 -23.93 -8.50 14.07
CA GLU A 23 -23.97 -9.95 14.14
C GLU A 23 -22.65 -10.64 13.73
N ALA A 24 -21.66 -9.93 13.18
CA ALA A 24 -20.40 -10.55 12.73
C ALA A 24 -19.19 -10.11 13.58
N LEU A 25 -18.73 -10.99 14.47
CA LEU A 25 -17.44 -10.91 15.19
C LEU A 25 -16.22 -11.13 14.29
N GLN A 26 -16.39 -11.04 12.97
CA GLN A 26 -15.36 -11.42 12.00
C GLN A 26 -14.62 -10.18 11.51
N GLU A 27 -13.29 -10.25 11.54
CA GLU A 27 -12.42 -9.31 10.83
C GLU A 27 -12.84 -9.28 9.36
N ALA A 28 -13.19 -8.08 8.89
CA ALA A 28 -13.58 -7.85 7.52
C ALA A 28 -12.48 -7.03 6.85
N ILE A 29 -12.07 -7.44 5.66
CA ILE A 29 -10.92 -6.90 4.94
C ILE A 29 -11.36 -6.46 3.54
N GLU A 30 -10.91 -5.30 3.09
CA GLU A 30 -11.21 -4.77 1.77
C GLU A 30 -9.97 -4.13 1.12
N VAL A 31 -9.81 -4.34 -0.18
CA VAL A 31 -8.76 -3.67 -0.98
C VAL A 31 -9.31 -2.35 -1.49
N ILE A 32 -8.67 -1.24 -1.15
CA ILE A 32 -9.09 0.11 -1.58
C ILE A 32 -8.29 0.64 -2.76
N TYR A 33 -7.10 0.08 -2.99
CA TYR A 33 -6.26 0.43 -4.13
C TYR A 33 -5.28 -0.70 -4.43
N GLN A 34 -5.03 -0.94 -5.72
CA GLN A 34 -4.04 -1.91 -6.16
C GLN A 34 -3.46 -1.47 -7.51
N ASN A 35 -2.15 -1.66 -7.64
CA ASN A 35 -1.42 -1.60 -8.90
C ASN A 35 -0.42 -2.78 -8.97
N ASP A 36 0.51 -2.75 -9.93
CA ASP A 36 1.43 -3.85 -10.19
C ASP A 36 2.41 -4.17 -9.05
N TRP A 37 2.70 -3.20 -8.18
CA TRP A 37 3.70 -3.34 -7.11
C TRP A 37 3.18 -2.97 -5.72
N LEU A 38 1.98 -2.40 -5.63
CA LEU A 38 1.42 -1.89 -4.38
C LEU A 38 -0.04 -2.31 -4.24
N ARG A 39 -0.40 -2.70 -3.02
CA ARG A 39 -1.78 -3.00 -2.64
C ARG A 39 -2.09 -2.36 -1.30
N MET A 40 -3.18 -1.59 -1.23
CA MET A 40 -3.69 -1.00 0.01
C MET A 40 -4.93 -1.72 0.46
N VAL A 41 -4.89 -2.16 1.71
CA VAL A 41 -5.92 -3.00 2.32
C VAL A 41 -6.36 -2.33 3.61
N VAL A 42 -7.67 -2.27 3.82
CA VAL A 42 -8.26 -1.82 5.08
C VAL A 42 -8.97 -2.99 5.75
N ALA A 43 -8.85 -3.06 7.07
CA ALA A 43 -9.47 -4.10 7.88
C ALA A 43 -10.14 -3.49 9.11
N THR A 44 -11.22 -4.13 9.55
CA THR A 44 -11.81 -3.85 10.85
C THR A 44 -11.09 -4.62 11.95
N ASP A 45 -10.88 -3.94 13.07
CA ASP A 45 -10.52 -4.57 14.33
C ASP A 45 -11.76 -4.49 15.24
N PRO A 46 -12.37 -5.63 15.63
CA PRO A 46 -13.56 -5.63 16.48
C PRO A 46 -13.36 -4.94 17.84
N SER A 47 -12.12 -4.81 18.30
CA SER A 47 -11.79 -4.11 19.55
C SER A 47 -11.75 -2.58 19.41
N LEU A 48 -11.79 -2.06 18.18
CA LEU A 48 -11.59 -0.65 17.87
C LEU A 48 -12.71 -0.12 16.95
N SER A 49 -13.77 0.43 17.55
CA SER A 49 -14.97 0.86 16.80
C SER A 49 -14.83 2.22 16.08
N ASP A 50 -13.79 2.99 16.37
CA ASP A 50 -13.59 4.36 15.90
C ASP A 50 -12.54 4.48 14.78
N ARG A 51 -11.86 3.39 14.45
CA ARG A 51 -10.72 3.36 13.53
C ARG A 51 -10.67 2.06 12.73
N LEU A 52 -9.98 2.10 11.61
CA LEU A 52 -9.67 0.93 10.80
C LEU A 52 -8.17 0.72 10.76
N PHE A 53 -7.78 -0.54 10.58
CA PHE A 53 -6.41 -0.89 10.26
C PHE A 53 -6.17 -0.69 8.77
N LEU A 54 -5.17 0.12 8.40
CA LEU A 54 -4.71 0.27 7.03
C LEU A 54 -3.36 -0.42 6.90
N ALA A 55 -3.24 -1.30 5.91
CA ALA A 55 -2.01 -1.93 5.47
C ALA A 55 -1.68 -1.54 4.03
N VAL A 56 -0.44 -1.13 3.80
CA VAL A 56 0.13 -0.88 2.47
C VAL A 56 1.16 -1.96 2.22
N GLU A 57 0.81 -2.91 1.35
CA GLU A 57 1.65 -4.01 0.88
C GLU A 57 2.45 -3.54 -0.34
N ILE A 58 3.77 -3.65 -0.28
CA ILE A 58 4.71 -3.15 -1.29
C ILE A 58 5.61 -4.29 -1.73
N CYS A 59 5.47 -4.69 -2.98
CA CYS A 59 6.38 -5.60 -3.66
C CYS A 59 7.59 -4.81 -4.19
N ILE A 60 8.80 -5.27 -3.89
CA ILE A 60 10.00 -4.74 -4.55
C ILE A 60 10.02 -5.25 -6.00
N PRO A 61 10.34 -4.40 -6.99
CA PRO A 61 10.44 -4.82 -8.38
C PRO A 61 11.47 -5.94 -8.49
N ASN A 62 11.02 -7.11 -8.96
CA ASN A 62 11.88 -8.27 -9.12
C ASN A 62 12.40 -8.36 -10.56
N VAL A 63 13.70 -8.59 -10.70
CA VAL A 63 14.42 -8.71 -11.98
C VAL A 63 14.25 -10.11 -12.58
N GLY A 64 13.01 -10.55 -12.78
CA GLY A 64 12.77 -11.66 -13.71
C GLY A 64 11.63 -12.61 -13.40
N THR A 65 10.67 -12.63 -14.33
CA THR A 65 10.19 -13.88 -14.97
C THR A 65 9.88 -13.69 -16.47
N THR A 66 10.25 -12.57 -17.10
CA THR A 66 10.08 -12.40 -18.54
C THR A 66 11.27 -13.00 -19.29
N ASN A 67 11.08 -14.24 -19.72
CA ASN A 67 11.92 -14.94 -20.71
C ASN A 67 12.06 -14.12 -22.00
N ARG A 68 12.93 -13.09 -22.07
CA ARG A 68 13.21 -12.36 -23.32
C ARG A 68 14.66 -11.92 -23.41
N THR A 69 15.44 -12.77 -24.07
CA THR A 69 16.50 -12.39 -25.04
C THR A 69 17.20 -11.06 -24.81
N ARG A 70 18.23 -11.08 -23.96
CA ARG A 70 19.57 -10.47 -24.16
C ARG A 70 19.63 -9.32 -25.19
N ARG A 71 19.06 -8.16 -24.87
CA ARG A 71 19.42 -6.86 -25.48
C ARG A 71 19.38 -5.79 -24.37
N ASP A 72 20.56 -5.24 -24.09
CA ASP A 72 20.88 -4.20 -23.09
C ASP A 72 20.54 -4.47 -21.62
N ASP A 73 21.29 -5.39 -21.00
CA ASP A 73 21.24 -5.69 -19.55
C ASP A 73 21.44 -4.46 -18.65
N THR A 74 22.25 -3.48 -19.07
CA THR A 74 22.61 -2.35 -18.20
C THR A 74 21.48 -1.34 -18.04
N SER A 75 20.75 -1.01 -19.11
CA SER A 75 19.66 -0.02 -19.04
C SER A 75 18.47 -0.58 -18.24
N GLN A 76 18.18 -1.88 -18.41
CA GLN A 76 17.18 -2.58 -17.63
C GLN A 76 17.56 -2.66 -16.15
N THR A 77 18.81 -3.01 -15.84
CA THR A 77 19.32 -3.05 -14.46
C THR A 77 19.22 -1.68 -13.78
N LEU A 78 19.60 -0.61 -14.48
CA LEU A 78 19.49 0.76 -13.95
C LEU A 78 18.03 1.18 -13.73
N SER A 79 17.11 0.78 -14.60
CA SER A 79 15.67 1.02 -14.44
C SER A 79 15.12 0.34 -13.18
N VAL A 80 15.47 -0.93 -12.97
CA VAL A 80 15.11 -1.67 -11.75
C VAL A 80 15.67 -0.96 -10.52
N LEU A 81 16.97 -0.63 -10.50
CA LEU A 81 17.59 0.03 -9.36
C LEU A 81 16.92 1.36 -9.04
N ARG A 82 16.54 2.12 -10.06
CA ARG A 82 15.78 3.36 -9.87
C ARG A 82 14.41 3.09 -9.25
N GLY A 83 13.67 2.10 -9.75
CA GLY A 83 12.38 1.70 -9.15
C GLY A 83 12.53 1.24 -7.70
N MET A 84 13.60 0.51 -7.37
CA MET A 84 13.90 0.12 -5.98
C MET A 84 14.14 1.34 -5.09
N ILE A 85 14.90 2.33 -5.56
CA ILE A 85 15.13 3.58 -4.82
C ILE A 85 13.80 4.30 -4.57
N GLU A 86 12.98 4.46 -5.60
CA GLU A 86 11.67 5.13 -5.49
C GLU A 86 10.74 4.39 -4.50
N HIS A 87 10.76 3.06 -4.46
CA HIS A 87 9.99 2.28 -3.48
C HIS A 87 10.54 2.42 -2.05
N LEU A 88 11.86 2.45 -1.88
CA LEU A 88 12.49 2.66 -0.57
C LEU A 88 12.23 4.08 -0.04
N GLU A 89 12.28 5.09 -0.90
CA GLU A 89 11.91 6.47 -0.55
C GLU A 89 10.44 6.56 -0.14
N TYR A 90 9.56 5.84 -0.83
CA TYR A 90 8.15 5.73 -0.45
C TYR A 90 7.96 5.09 0.92
N LEU A 91 8.65 3.98 1.21
CA LEU A 91 8.64 3.33 2.52
C LEU A 91 9.14 4.28 3.62
N CYS A 92 10.24 4.99 3.39
CA CYS A 92 10.76 6.01 4.33
C CYS A 92 9.74 7.11 4.59
N ARG A 93 9.02 7.57 3.55
CA ARG A 93 7.95 8.56 3.66
C ARG A 93 6.81 8.05 4.53
N LEU A 94 6.37 6.80 4.35
CA LEU A 94 5.34 6.18 5.20
C LEU A 94 5.81 6.06 6.66
N SER A 95 7.04 5.61 6.91
CA SER A 95 7.60 5.52 8.26
C SER A 95 7.66 6.88 8.95
N THR A 96 8.07 7.93 8.23
CA THR A 96 8.13 9.30 8.76
C THR A 96 6.75 9.84 9.13
N ALA A 97 5.69 9.40 8.43
CA ALA A 97 4.31 9.73 8.77
C ALA A 97 3.71 8.83 9.88
N GLY A 98 4.52 8.00 10.53
CA GLY A 98 4.11 7.18 11.66
C GLY A 98 3.53 5.81 11.31
N PHE A 99 3.72 5.32 10.08
CA PHE A 99 3.41 3.93 9.75
C PHE A 99 4.47 2.99 10.34
N ASN A 100 4.03 1.85 10.86
CA ASN A 100 4.90 0.78 11.30
C ASN A 100 5.30 -0.07 10.08
N LEU A 101 6.60 -0.11 9.78
CA LEU A 101 7.16 -0.91 8.69
C LEU A 101 7.56 -2.30 9.18
N GLN A 102 7.12 -3.32 8.45
CA GLN A 102 7.47 -4.72 8.69
C GLN A 102 7.80 -5.40 7.36
N ILE A 103 8.72 -6.37 7.40
CA ILE A 103 8.95 -7.29 6.28
C ILE A 103 8.17 -8.55 6.60
N ILE A 104 7.20 -8.90 5.74
CA ILE A 104 6.38 -10.09 5.92
C ILE A 104 6.78 -11.06 4.80
N ARG A 105 7.48 -12.15 5.16
CA ARG A 105 8.00 -13.24 4.30
C ARG A 105 9.40 -13.01 3.72
N GLU A 106 10.03 -14.14 3.36
CA GLU A 106 11.39 -14.24 2.78
C GLU A 106 11.48 -13.66 1.36
N ASP A 107 10.35 -13.31 0.73
CA ASP A 107 10.23 -12.77 -0.63
C ASP A 107 10.27 -11.23 -0.70
N CYS A 108 10.67 -10.57 0.39
CA CYS A 108 10.85 -9.11 0.49
C CYS A 108 9.55 -8.30 0.32
N LEU A 109 8.39 -8.85 0.65
CA LEU A 109 7.15 -8.06 0.76
C LEU A 109 7.23 -7.13 1.99
N TRP A 110 7.25 -5.83 1.72
CA TRP A 110 7.20 -4.82 2.78
C TRP A 110 5.76 -4.45 3.06
N THR A 111 5.45 -4.26 4.34
CA THR A 111 4.14 -3.78 4.79
C THR A 111 4.32 -2.55 5.66
N ALA A 112 3.60 -1.49 5.33
CA ALA A 112 3.46 -0.33 6.17
C ALA A 112 2.05 -0.33 6.77
N THR A 113 1.93 -0.25 8.09
CA THR A 113 0.65 -0.40 8.78
C THR A 113 0.37 0.78 9.70
N ARG A 114 -0.89 1.20 9.79
CA ARG A 114 -1.34 2.27 10.69
C ARG A 114 -2.83 2.14 10.96
N PHE A 115 -3.26 2.47 12.17
CA PHE A 115 -4.67 2.68 12.45
C PHE A 115 -5.06 4.11 12.08
N LEU A 116 -6.11 4.25 11.28
CA LEU A 116 -6.67 5.55 10.90
C LEU A 116 -8.11 5.68 11.40
N PRO A 117 -8.56 6.88 11.80
CA PRO A 117 -9.95 7.08 12.19
C PRO A 117 -10.90 6.83 11.01
N ILE A 118 -12.16 6.52 11.30
CA ILE A 118 -13.21 6.35 10.27
C ILE A 118 -13.43 7.63 9.46
N SER A 119 -13.18 8.79 10.08
CA SER A 119 -13.18 10.10 9.45
C SER A 119 -11.76 10.68 9.46
N PRO A 120 -10.93 10.32 8.47
CA PRO A 120 -9.53 10.73 8.42
C PRO A 120 -9.35 12.14 7.85
N GLU A 121 -8.16 12.70 8.03
CA GLU A 121 -7.78 13.97 7.42
C GLU A 121 -7.16 13.72 6.04
N VAL A 122 -7.26 14.70 5.15
CA VAL A 122 -6.68 14.59 3.79
C VAL A 122 -5.16 14.37 3.86
N ASP A 123 -4.49 14.93 4.86
CA ASP A 123 -3.05 14.80 5.06
C ASP A 123 -2.63 13.34 5.36
N ASP A 124 -3.49 12.54 5.98
CA ASP A 124 -3.24 11.10 6.16
C ASP A 124 -3.16 10.35 4.81
N PHE A 125 -3.79 10.88 3.75
CA PHE A 125 -3.78 10.28 2.41
C PHE A 125 -2.73 10.86 1.48
N ARG A 126 -2.20 12.06 1.75
CA ARG A 126 -1.12 12.64 0.94
C ARG A 126 0.13 11.76 0.96
N VAL A 127 0.48 11.22 2.12
CA VAL A 127 1.63 10.32 2.28
C VAL A 127 1.44 8.99 1.53
N LEU A 128 0.18 8.52 1.44
CA LEU A 128 -0.20 7.25 0.84
C LEU A 128 -0.16 7.26 -0.68
N VAL A 129 -0.20 8.41 -1.35
CA VAL A 129 -0.15 8.44 -2.82
C VAL A 129 1.14 7.77 -3.31
N PRO A 130 1.05 6.71 -4.14
CA PRO A 130 2.23 6.01 -4.64
C PRO A 130 3.00 6.90 -5.63
N PRO A 131 4.34 6.76 -5.71
CA PRO A 131 5.11 7.39 -6.78
C PRO A 131 4.70 6.86 -8.15
N GLU A 132 4.99 7.65 -9.19
CA GLU A 132 4.84 7.27 -10.59
C GLU A 132 5.97 6.33 -11.02
N CYS A 133 6.05 5.14 -10.43
CA CYS A 133 7.01 4.14 -10.89
C CYS A 133 6.61 3.63 -12.27
N VAL A 134 7.39 3.97 -13.28
CA VAL A 134 7.31 3.34 -14.61
C VAL A 134 8.13 2.06 -14.54
N LEU A 135 7.55 0.99 -13.99
CA LEU A 135 8.06 -0.35 -14.27
C LEU A 135 7.61 -0.68 -15.70
N GLY A 136 8.46 -0.31 -16.66
CA GLY A 136 8.23 -0.47 -18.09
C GLY A 136 8.22 -1.92 -18.56
#